data_AF-A0A950ED13-F1
#
_entry.id   AF-A0A950ED13-F1
#
_cell.length_a   1.000
_cell.length_b   1.000
_cell.length_c   1.000
_cell.angle_alpha   90.00
_cell.angle_beta   90.00
_cell.angle_gamma   90.00
#
_symmetry.space_group_name_H-M   'P 1'
#
loop_
_entity.id
_entity.type
_entity.pdbx_description
1 polymer ?
#
loop_
_entity_poly.entity_id
_entity_poly.type
_entity_poly.pdbx_seq_one_letter_code
_entity_poly.pdbx_strand_id
1 'polypeptide(L)'
;MSSQTKGKLSEEDRRQASLLMAQVFQHIDKARTEIDADDTKEALEEVNKGREVIKAIRAMLPRTTVRSRTTAPDGKVIYEDNREVQESRIPLFEGMLHTQTIAPILAAQRHALEIAGVHVVES
;
A
#
# COMPACT_ATOMS: atom_id res chain seq x y z
N MET A 1 15.94 20.56 0.39
CA MET A 1 15.15 19.66 1.26
C MET A 1 15.74 18.27 1.14
N SER A 2 15.84 17.53 2.23
CA SER A 2 16.30 16.14 2.24
C SER A 2 15.29 15.28 2.99
N SER A 3 14.86 14.17 2.38
CA SER A 3 13.96 13.20 3.01
C SER A 3 14.72 11.95 3.44
N GLN A 4 14.40 11.42 4.62
CA GLN A 4 14.89 10.14 5.11
C GLN A 4 13.70 9.27 5.50
N THR A 5 13.48 8.19 4.76
CA THR A 5 12.47 7.18 5.11
C THR A 5 13.08 6.16 6.05
N LYS A 6 12.45 5.96 7.21
CA LYS A 6 12.79 4.88 8.14
C LYS A 6 11.89 3.68 7.85
N GLY A 7 12.54 2.56 7.53
CA GLY A 7 11.89 1.29 7.19
C GLY A 7 11.70 1.12 5.68
N LYS A 8 11.75 -0.13 5.23
CA LYS A 8 11.34 -0.56 3.90
C LYS A 8 10.40 -1.73 4.10
N LEU A 9 9.18 -1.65 3.57
CA LEU A 9 8.27 -2.80 3.57
C LEU A 9 8.86 -3.88 2.67
N SER A 10 8.96 -5.10 3.18
CA SER A 10 9.17 -6.28 2.35
C SER A 10 7.93 -6.57 1.50
N GLU A 11 8.05 -7.43 0.49
CA GLU A 11 6.88 -7.89 -0.27
C GLU A 11 5.86 -8.63 0.60
N GLU A 12 6.33 -9.32 1.65
CA GLU A 12 5.45 -9.97 2.62
C GLU A 12 4.70 -8.95 3.49
N ASP A 13 5.37 -7.88 3.95
CA ASP A 13 4.70 -6.82 4.73
C ASP A 13 3.63 -6.11 3.88
N ARG A 14 3.89 -5.91 2.58
CA ARG A 14 2.90 -5.35 1.63
C ARG A 14 1.71 -6.28 1.43
N ARG A 15 1.96 -7.59 1.31
CA ARG A 15 0.91 -8.61 1.21
C ARG A 15 0.04 -8.60 2.48
N GLN A 16 0.66 -8.60 3.64
CA GLN A 16 -0.05 -8.55 4.93
C GLN A 16 -0.87 -7.27 5.09
N ALA A 17 -0.30 -6.11 4.77
CA ALA A 17 -1.03 -4.84 4.78
C ALA A 17 -2.24 -4.87 3.82
N SER A 18 -2.12 -5.51 2.66
CA SER A 18 -3.22 -5.67 1.70
C SER A 18 -4.33 -6.58 2.23
N LEU A 19 -3.97 -7.71 2.87
CA LEU A 19 -4.94 -8.62 3.49
C LEU A 19 -5.68 -7.96 4.66
N LEU A 20 -4.97 -7.25 5.52
CA LEU A 20 -5.56 -6.47 6.60
C LEU A 20 -6.51 -5.41 6.04
N MET A 21 -6.14 -4.74 4.94
CA MET A 21 -7.02 -3.74 4.34
C MET A 21 -8.28 -4.36 3.71
N ALA A 22 -8.20 -5.58 3.17
CA ALA A 22 -9.39 -6.33 2.77
C ALA A 22 -10.32 -6.63 3.96
N GLN A 23 -9.76 -6.98 5.13
CA GLN A 23 -10.54 -7.16 6.36
C GLN A 23 -11.21 -5.85 6.82
N VAL A 24 -10.55 -4.69 6.66
CA VAL A 24 -11.18 -3.38 6.93
C VAL A 24 -12.46 -3.22 6.10
N PHE A 25 -12.41 -3.53 4.79
CA PHE A 25 -13.60 -3.45 3.94
C PHE A 25 -14.69 -4.43 4.34
N GLN A 26 -14.33 -5.65 4.76
CA GLN A 26 -15.29 -6.63 5.28
C GLN A 26 -16.00 -6.13 6.54
N HIS A 27 -15.26 -5.53 7.48
CA HIS A 27 -15.85 -4.93 8.69
C HIS A 27 -16.76 -3.74 8.36
N ILE A 28 -16.41 -2.92 7.37
CA ILE A 28 -17.26 -1.80 6.92
C ILE A 28 -18.55 -2.31 6.27
N ASP A 29 -18.47 -3.32 5.41
CA ASP A 29 -19.63 -3.92 4.74
C ASP A 29 -20.57 -4.58 5.74
N LYS A 30 -20.02 -5.30 6.72
CA LYS A 30 -20.80 -5.87 7.82
C LYS A 30 -21.44 -4.79 8.68
N ALA A 31 -20.69 -3.77 9.09
CA ALA A 31 -21.25 -2.65 9.86
C ALA A 31 -22.42 -1.98 9.13
N ARG A 32 -22.32 -1.80 7.81
CA ARG A 32 -23.43 -1.31 7.00
C ARG A 32 -24.64 -2.23 7.07
N THR A 33 -24.45 -3.54 6.94
CA THR A 33 -25.53 -4.53 7.04
C THR A 33 -26.22 -4.47 8.40
N GLU A 34 -25.47 -4.34 9.49
CA GLU A 34 -26.05 -4.22 10.83
C GLU A 34 -26.79 -2.88 11.03
N ILE A 35 -26.32 -1.77 10.42
CA ILE A 35 -27.04 -0.49 10.40
C ILE A 35 -28.38 -0.64 9.68
N ASP A 36 -28.40 -1.29 8.52
CA ASP A 36 -29.61 -1.54 7.74
C ASP A 36 -30.61 -2.44 8.51
N ALA A 37 -30.12 -3.22 9.48
CA ALA A 37 -30.91 -4.06 10.38
C ALA A 37 -31.30 -3.36 11.71
N ASP A 38 -31.01 -2.07 11.87
CA ASP A 38 -31.15 -1.30 13.12
C ASP A 38 -30.36 -1.85 14.33
N ASP A 39 -29.38 -2.75 14.10
CA ASP A 39 -28.51 -3.30 15.13
C ASP A 39 -27.27 -2.40 15.35
N THR A 40 -27.52 -1.25 15.98
CA THR A 40 -26.51 -0.21 16.19
C THR A 40 -25.32 -0.63 17.05
N LYS A 41 -25.51 -1.61 17.95
CA LYS A 41 -24.44 -2.08 18.84
C LYS A 41 -23.46 -2.95 18.05
N GLU A 42 -23.98 -3.89 17.28
CA GLU A 42 -23.17 -4.82 16.47
C GLU A 42 -22.49 -4.04 15.32
N ALA A 43 -23.17 -3.05 14.74
CA ALA A 43 -22.55 -2.12 13.79
C ALA A 43 -21.33 -1.39 14.38
N LEU A 44 -21.46 -0.86 15.60
CA LEU A 44 -20.37 -0.16 16.30
C LEU A 44 -19.20 -1.11 16.60
N GLU A 45 -19.48 -2.36 16.97
CA GLU A 45 -18.44 -3.38 17.18
C GLU A 45 -17.63 -3.63 15.89
N GLU A 46 -18.30 -3.78 14.74
CA GLU A 46 -17.63 -3.97 13.46
C GLU A 46 -16.80 -2.74 13.03
N VAL A 47 -17.31 -1.53 13.22
CA VAL A 47 -16.54 -0.29 12.99
C VAL A 47 -15.28 -0.25 13.86
N ASN A 48 -15.38 -0.64 15.13
CA ASN A 48 -14.24 -0.68 16.04
C ASN A 48 -13.21 -1.73 15.62
N LYS A 49 -13.64 -2.92 15.16
CA LYS A 49 -12.73 -3.93 14.60
C LYS A 49 -11.97 -3.38 13.40
N GLY A 50 -12.67 -2.76 12.44
CA GLY A 50 -12.03 -2.10 11.29
C GLY A 50 -11.03 -1.02 11.71
N ARG A 51 -11.34 -0.23 12.75
CA ARG A 51 -10.42 0.78 13.30
C ARG A 51 -9.15 0.18 13.88
N GLU A 52 -9.24 -0.94 14.60
CA GLU A 52 -8.06 -1.63 15.13
C GLU A 52 -7.16 -2.18 14.02
N VAL A 53 -7.76 -2.75 12.97
CA VAL A 53 -7.00 -3.22 11.80
C VAL A 53 -6.28 -2.06 11.10
N ILE A 54 -6.93 -0.90 10.94
CA ILE A 54 -6.28 0.31 10.39
C ILE A 54 -5.08 0.76 11.25
N LYS A 55 -5.17 0.67 12.58
CA LYS A 55 -4.04 1.00 13.47
C LYS A 55 -2.89 0.04 13.27
N ALA A 56 -3.16 -1.27 13.15
CA ALA A 56 -2.14 -2.28 12.89
C ALA A 56 -1.43 -2.01 11.55
N ILE A 57 -2.19 -1.76 10.49
CA ILE A 57 -1.67 -1.37 9.18
C ILE A 57 -0.77 -0.13 9.28
N ARG A 58 -1.22 0.92 9.96
CA ARG A 58 -0.42 2.15 10.15
C ARG A 58 0.86 1.92 10.93
N ALA A 59 0.90 0.95 11.85
CA ALA A 59 2.11 0.58 12.55
C ALA A 59 3.14 -0.08 11.62
N MET A 60 2.69 -0.76 10.56
CA MET A 60 3.56 -1.41 9.57
C MET A 60 4.15 -0.41 8.56
N LEU A 61 3.43 0.66 8.21
CA LEU A 61 3.86 1.56 7.13
C LEU A 61 5.10 2.39 7.50
N PRO A 62 6.07 2.54 6.56
CA PRO A 62 7.28 3.34 6.76
C PRO A 62 6.94 4.80 7.07
N ARG A 63 7.77 5.43 7.91
CA ARG A 63 7.67 6.86 8.21
C ARG A 63 8.80 7.60 7.55
N THR A 64 8.47 8.70 6.87
CA THR A 64 9.44 9.57 6.20
C THR A 64 9.61 10.85 6.99
N THR A 65 10.83 11.11 7.47
CA THR A 65 11.17 12.41 8.04
C THR A 65 11.67 13.32 6.91
N VAL A 66 10.97 14.43 6.68
CA VAL A 66 11.39 15.48 5.75
C VAL A 66 12.11 16.57 6.54
N ARG A 67 13.37 16.81 6.22
CA ARG A 67 14.17 17.90 6.78
C ARG A 67 14.29 19.03 5.76
N SER A 68 13.80 20.20 6.16
CA SER A 68 13.91 21.45 5.42
C SER A 68 14.99 22.28 6.07
N ARG A 69 16.07 22.59 5.35
CA ARG A 69 17.12 23.51 5.80
C ARG A 69 17.27 24.60 4.76
N THR A 70 17.17 25.85 5.19
CA THR A 70 17.41 27.04 4.38
C THR A 70 18.61 27.78 4.93
N THR A 71 19.60 28.01 4.07
CA THR A 71 20.81 28.78 4.39
C THR A 71 20.76 30.12 3.67
N ALA A 72 21.16 31.17 4.37
CA ALA A 72 21.40 32.48 3.78
C ALA A 72 22.65 32.45 2.87
N PRO A 73 22.83 33.46 1.99
CA PRO A 73 23.99 33.53 1.08
C PRO A 73 25.35 33.55 1.80
N ASP A 74 25.37 33.93 3.08
CA ASP A 74 26.54 33.90 3.98
C ASP A 74 26.83 32.50 4.58
N GLY A 75 26.04 31.48 4.20
CA GLY A 75 26.16 30.11 4.70
C GLY A 75 25.49 29.87 6.06
N LYS A 76 24.89 30.88 6.69
CA LYS A 76 24.21 30.73 7.98
C LYS A 76 22.85 30.06 7.80
N VAL A 77 22.54 29.04 8.61
CA VAL A 77 21.21 28.42 8.61
C VAL A 77 20.21 29.40 9.19
N ILE A 78 19.23 29.83 8.38
CA ILE A 78 18.19 30.78 8.77
C ILE A 78 16.87 30.10 9.08
N TYR A 79 16.69 28.85 8.67
CA TYR A 79 15.50 28.06 8.97
C TYR A 79 15.84 26.56 8.93
N GLU A 80 15.35 25.84 9.93
CA GLU A 80 15.38 24.38 9.97
C GLU A 80 14.06 23.85 10.51
N ASP A 81 13.44 22.92 9.78
CA ASP A 81 12.20 22.24 10.16
C ASP A 81 12.29 20.74 9.87
N ASN A 82 11.69 19.94 10.74
CA ASN A 82 11.63 18.48 10.64
C ASN A 82 10.17 18.05 10.73
N ARG A 83 9.65 17.46 9.66
CA ARG A 83 8.27 16.95 9.61
C ARG A 83 8.26 15.45 9.37
N GLU A 84 7.57 14.71 10.22
CA GLU A 84 7.23 13.31 9.93
C GLU A 84 6.02 13.25 9.00
N VAL A 85 6.15 12.46 7.93
CA VAL A 85 5.12 12.18 6.95
C VAL A 85 5.02 10.67 6.82
N GLN A 86 3.83 10.12 7.04
CA GLN A 86 3.53 8.71 6.76
C GLN A 86 2.66 8.66 5.51
N GLU A 87 3.21 8.13 4.42
CA GLU A 87 2.45 7.98 3.19
C GLU A 87 1.34 6.96 3.41
N SER A 88 0.08 7.41 3.32
CA SER A 88 -1.10 6.60 3.66
C SER A 88 -1.65 5.81 2.46
N ARG A 89 -0.85 5.66 1.40
CA ARG A 89 -1.21 4.89 0.21
C ARG A 89 -0.71 3.47 0.37
N ILE A 90 -1.65 2.55 0.46
CA ILE A 90 -1.38 1.12 0.47
C ILE A 90 -1.96 0.59 -0.82
N PRO A 91 -1.13 0.05 -1.73
CA PRO A 91 -1.68 -0.63 -2.89
C PRO A 91 -2.54 -1.79 -2.38
N LEU A 92 -3.84 -1.72 -2.65
CA LEU A 92 -4.75 -2.83 -2.44
C LEU A 92 -4.41 -3.86 -3.52
N PHE A 93 -3.49 -4.77 -3.22
CA PHE A 93 -3.09 -5.86 -4.12
C PHE A 93 -2.48 -5.43 -5.47
N GLU A 94 -1.15 -5.48 -5.58
CA GLU A 94 -0.45 -5.56 -6.89
C GLU A 94 -0.28 -7.03 -7.36
N GLY A 95 -0.64 -8.01 -6.52
CA GLY A 95 -0.13 -9.39 -6.62
C GLY A 95 -1.11 -10.52 -6.98
N MET A 96 -2.40 -10.28 -7.25
CA MET A 96 -3.33 -11.35 -7.65
C MET A 96 -3.61 -11.43 -9.16
N LEU A 97 -3.21 -10.43 -9.96
CA LEU A 97 -3.36 -10.47 -11.42
C LEU A 97 -2.22 -11.22 -12.13
N HIS A 98 -1.10 -11.49 -11.45
CA HIS A 98 0.15 -11.82 -12.15
C HIS A 98 0.34 -13.30 -12.51
N THR A 99 -0.23 -14.26 -11.79
CA THR A 99 0.09 -15.69 -12.05
C THR A 99 -1.00 -16.48 -12.75
N GLN A 100 -2.28 -16.15 -12.60
CA GLN A 100 -3.36 -16.89 -13.28
C GLN A 100 -3.86 -16.21 -14.55
N THR A 101 -3.79 -14.88 -14.64
CA THR A 101 -4.32 -14.13 -15.80
C THR A 101 -3.22 -13.77 -16.81
N ILE A 102 -2.06 -13.31 -16.34
CA ILE A 102 -0.97 -12.85 -17.23
C ILE A 102 -0.10 -14.02 -17.73
N ALA A 103 0.14 -15.04 -16.91
CA ALA A 103 0.96 -16.20 -17.30
C ALA A 103 0.49 -16.90 -18.59
N PRO A 104 -0.81 -17.22 -18.79
CA PRO A 104 -1.26 -17.82 -20.04
C PRO A 104 -1.16 -16.85 -21.23
N ILE A 105 -1.29 -15.53 -21.02
CA ILE A 105 -1.14 -14.52 -22.08
C ILE A 105 0.33 -14.44 -22.54
N LEU A 106 1.28 -14.39 -21.60
CA LEU A 106 2.71 -14.39 -21.90
C LEU A 106 3.15 -15.71 -22.54
N ALA A 107 2.62 -16.85 -22.07
CA ALA A 107 2.88 -18.15 -22.67
C ALA A 107 2.35 -18.22 -24.11
N ALA A 108 1.12 -17.74 -24.35
CA ALA A 108 0.55 -17.66 -25.69
C ALA A 108 1.35 -16.72 -26.62
N GLN A 109 1.83 -15.59 -26.10
CA GLN A 109 2.65 -14.65 -26.87
C GLN A 109 4.01 -15.26 -27.25
N ARG A 110 4.68 -15.97 -26.33
CA ARG A 110 5.93 -16.69 -26.61
C ARG A 110 5.73 -17.79 -27.65
N HIS A 111 4.65 -18.58 -27.51
CA HIS A 111 4.32 -19.63 -28.47
C HIS A 111 3.99 -19.06 -29.86
N ALA A 112 3.29 -17.93 -29.93
CA ALA A 112 3.03 -17.23 -31.19
C ALA A 112 4.32 -16.70 -31.85
N LEU A 113 5.28 -16.21 -31.06
CA LEU A 113 6.58 -15.75 -31.54
C LEU A 113 7.47 -16.91 -32.02
N GLU A 114 7.42 -18.07 -31.35
CA GLU A 114 8.07 -19.31 -31.81
C GLU A 114 7.48 -19.82 -33.13
N ILE A 115 6.14 -19.84 -33.27
CA ILE A 115 5.47 -20.22 -34.53
C ILE A 115 5.80 -19.23 -35.65
N ALA A 116 5.95 -17.94 -35.33
CA ALA A 116 6.31 -16.90 -36.30
C ALA A 116 7.81 -16.86 -36.64
N GLY A 117 8.65 -17.69 -36.01
CA GLY A 117 10.09 -17.76 -36.27
C GLY A 117 10.89 -16.53 -35.82
N VAL A 118 10.35 -15.73 -34.88
CA VAL A 118 11.00 -14.50 -34.41
C VAL A 118 11.57 -14.73 -33.01
N HIS A 119 12.90 -14.74 -32.90
CA HIS A 119 13.59 -14.82 -31.61
C HIS A 119 13.56 -13.47 -30.88
N VAL A 120 13.05 -13.47 -29.65
CA VAL A 120 13.16 -12.31 -28.75
C VAL A 120 14.59 -12.23 -28.24
N VAL A 121 15.29 -11.16 -28.59
CA VAL A 121 16.61 -10.85 -28.02
C VAL A 121 16.35 -10.05 -26.74
N GLU A 122 16.64 -10.65 -25.58
CA GLU A 122 16.58 -9.93 -24.31
C GLU A 122 17.71 -8.90 -24.25
N SER A 123 17.39 -7.66 -23.85
CA SER A 123 18.33 -6.57 -23.52
C SER A 123 18.04 -6.05 -22.13
#